data_AF-A0A7J3F174-F1
#
_entry.id   AF-A0A7J3F174-F1
#
_cell.length_a   1.000
_cell.length_b   1.000
_cell.length_c   1.000
_cell.angle_alpha   90.00
_cell.angle_beta   90.00
_cell.angle_gamma   90.00
#
_symmetry.space_group_name_H-M   'P 1'
#
loop_
_entity.id
_entity.type
_entity.pdbx_description
1 polymer ?
#
loop_
_entity_poly.entity_id
_entity_poly.type
_entity_poly.pdbx_seq_one_letter_code
_entity_poly.pdbx_strand_id
1 'polypeptide(L)' 'MPEKKQKKKFISSYYRIEEGKIKRVLPICERCGPGYFMADHGNRYTCGHCGFTRYKTAKNTSNTKPANSASIL' A
#
# COMPACT_ATOMS: atom_id res chain seq x y z
N MET A 1 -18.07 27.65 0.45
CA MET A 1 -17.22 26.45 0.69
C MET A 1 -16.50 26.15 -0.62
N PRO A 2 -15.17 26.39 -0.76
CA PRO A 2 -14.50 26.09 -2.02
C PRO A 2 -14.39 24.57 -2.22
N GLU A 3 -14.98 24.06 -3.31
CA GLU A 3 -14.93 22.65 -3.66
C GLU A 3 -13.51 22.25 -4.09
N LYS A 4 -12.90 21.30 -3.37
CA LYS A 4 -11.54 20.83 -3.67
C LYS A 4 -11.59 19.87 -4.87
N LYS A 5 -11.26 20.37 -6.06
CA LYS A 5 -11.20 19.59 -7.31
C LYS A 5 -10.20 18.43 -7.16
N GLN A 6 -10.68 17.20 -7.09
CA GLN A 6 -9.85 16.02 -6.93
C GLN A 6 -9.07 15.77 -8.22
N LYS A 7 -7.73 15.80 -8.15
CA LYS A 7 -6.86 15.47 -9.29
C LYS A 7 -6.98 13.97 -9.59
N LYS A 8 -7.32 13.61 -10.84
CA LYS A 8 -7.38 12.21 -11.28
C LYS A 8 -5.96 11.61 -11.22
N LYS A 9 -5.79 10.50 -10.51
CA LYS A 9 -4.55 9.72 -10.52
C LYS A 9 -4.60 8.70 -11.67
N PHE A 10 -3.52 8.59 -12.42
CA PHE A 10 -3.39 7.59 -13.49
C PHE A 10 -2.99 6.23 -12.93
N ILE A 11 -3.37 5.15 -13.62
CA ILE A 11 -3.02 3.77 -13.24
C ILE A 11 -1.50 3.56 -13.20
N SER A 12 -0.76 4.24 -14.07
CA SER A 12 0.71 4.19 -14.11
C SER A 12 1.37 4.61 -12.79
N SER A 13 0.72 5.47 -12.00
CA SER A 13 1.25 5.92 -10.71
C SER A 13 1.36 4.82 -9.64
N TYR A 14 0.70 3.67 -9.86
CA TYR A 14 0.75 2.53 -8.96
C TYR A 14 1.88 1.55 -9.26
N TYR A 15 2.69 1.84 -10.28
CA TYR A 15 3.89 1.08 -10.62
C TYR A 15 5.13 1.95 -10.41
N ARG A 16 6.14 1.38 -9.78
CA ARG A 16 7.44 2.02 -9.58
C ARG A 16 8.53 1.08 -10.05
N ILE A 17 9.55 1.62 -10.71
CA ILE A 17 10.73 0.86 -11.12
C ILE A 17 11.79 1.10 -10.05
N GLU A 18 12.26 0.04 -9.41
CA GLU A 18 13.36 0.07 -8.45
C GLU A 18 14.39 -0.98 -8.88
N GLU A 19 15.65 -0.56 -9.09
CA GLU A 19 16.77 -1.46 -9.44
C GLU A 19 16.48 -2.36 -10.65
N GLY A 20 15.79 -1.83 -11.66
CA GLY A 20 15.42 -2.58 -12.87
C GLY A 20 14.24 -3.56 -12.69
N LYS A 21 13.60 -3.60 -11.52
CA LYS A 21 12.41 -4.42 -11.25
C LYS A 21 11.17 -3.55 -11.07
N ILE A 22 10.03 -4.03 -11.59
CA ILE A 22 8.73 -3.37 -11.40
C ILE A 22 8.17 -3.75 -10.03
N LYS A 23 8.04 -2.78 -9.14
CA LYS A 23 7.33 -2.90 -7.86
C LYS A 23 5.96 -2.26 -7.96
N ARG A 24 4.98 -2.90 -7.33
CA ARG A 24 3.61 -2.41 -7.21
C ARG A 24 3.47 -1.65 -5.91
N VAL A 25 2.89 -0.45 -5.96
CA VAL A 25 2.73 0.43 -4.80
C VAL A 25 1.54 0.01 -3.93
N LEU A 26 0.44 -0.43 -4.56
CA LEU A 26 -0.78 -0.88 -3.87
C LEU A 26 -0.86 -2.40 -3.81
N PRO A 27 -1.48 -2.95 -2.75
CA PRO A 27 -1.69 -4.39 -2.63
C PRO A 27 -2.74 -4.88 -3.64
N ILE A 28 -2.63 -6.17 -3.97
CA ILE A 28 -3.57 -6.88 -4.83
C ILE A 28 -4.71 -7.46 -3.97
N CYS A 29 -5.92 -7.50 -4.53
CA CYS A 29 -7.04 -8.16 -3.88
C CYS A 29 -6.86 -9.69 -3.88
N GLU A 30 -6.88 -10.30 -2.70
CA GLU A 30 -6.71 -11.76 -2.56
C GLU A 30 -7.88 -12.58 -3.11
N ARG A 31 -9.06 -11.97 -3.27
CA ARG A 31 -10.23 -12.65 -3.86
C ARG A 31 -10.25 -12.58 -5.37
N CYS A 32 -9.82 -11.45 -5.95
CA CYS A 32 -9.87 -11.22 -7.40
C CYS A 32 -8.57 -11.61 -8.10
N GLY A 33 -7.45 -11.66 -7.37
CA GLY A 33 -6.16 -12.02 -7.91
C GLY A 33 -5.46 -10.88 -8.67
N PRO A 34 -4.39 -11.21 -9.43
CA PRO A 34 -3.51 -10.23 -10.07
C PRO A 34 -4.27 -9.31 -11.02
N GLY A 35 -3.93 -8.01 -11.00
CA GLY A 35 -4.58 -6.97 -11.80
C GLY A 35 -5.61 -6.14 -11.04
N TYR A 36 -6.12 -6.64 -9.90
CA TYR A 36 -7.06 -5.91 -9.06
C TYR A 36 -6.36 -5.25 -7.87
N PHE A 37 -6.05 -3.97 -7.99
CA PHE A 37 -5.50 -3.18 -6.89
C PHE A 37 -6.56 -2.85 -5.85
N MET A 38 -6.15 -2.85 -4.58
CA MET A 38 -6.98 -2.34 -3.49
C MET A 38 -6.68 -0.86 -3.24
N ALA A 39 -7.74 -0.05 -3.06
CA ALA A 39 -7.64 1.37 -2.75
C ALA A 39 -7.23 1.57 -1.28
N ASP A 40 -6.28 2.47 -1.06
CA ASP A 40 -5.83 2.85 0.27
C ASP A 40 -6.68 4.02 0.81
N HIS A 41 -7.38 3.79 1.92
CA HIS A 41 -8.17 4.82 2.62
C HIS A 41 -7.54 5.28 3.94
N GLY A 42 -6.24 5.03 4.13
CA GLY A 42 -5.50 5.35 5.35
C GLY A 42 -5.52 4.19 6.33
N ASN A 43 -6.70 3.87 6.89
CA ASN A 43 -6.86 2.79 7.89
C ASN A 43 -7.16 1.40 7.31
N ARG A 44 -7.53 1.34 6.02
CA ARG A 44 -7.96 0.11 5.37
C ARG A 44 -7.62 0.10 3.88
N TYR A 45 -7.56 -1.10 3.33
CA TYR A 45 -7.56 -1.37 1.90
C TYR A 45 -8.91 -1.92 1.47
N THR A 46 -9.45 -1.43 0.36
CA THR A 46 -10.75 -1.87 -0.18
C THR A 46 -10.60 -2.28 -1.65
N CYS A 47 -11.21 -3.38 -2.05
CA CYS A 47 -11.26 -3.79 -3.45
C CYS A 47 -12.44 -3.10 -4.15
N GLY A 48 -12.17 -2.31 -5.19
CA GLY A 48 -13.21 -1.68 -5.99
C GLY A 48 -14.01 -2.65 -6.88
N HIS A 49 -13.56 -3.89 -7.05
CA HIS A 49 -14.25 -4.90 -7.87
C HIS A 49 -15.20 -5.78 -7.06
N CYS A 50 -14.76 -6.36 -5.93
CA CYS A 50 -15.55 -7.30 -5.14
C CYS A 50 -15.99 -6.76 -3.76
N GLY A 51 -15.63 -5.53 -3.40
CA GLY A 51 -15.98 -4.91 -2.11
C GLY A 51 -15.19 -5.42 -0.90
N PHE A 52 -14.27 -6.38 -1.08
CA PHE A 52 -13.49 -6.93 0.01
C PHE A 52 -12.61 -5.87 0.70
N THR A 53 -12.62 -5.86 2.03
CA THR A 53 -11.93 -4.86 2.84
C THR A 53 -10.97 -5.52 3.81
N ARG A 54 -9.75 -4.99 3.91
CA ARG A 54 -8.74 -5.41 4.89
C ARG A 54 -8.27 -4.21 5.70
N TYR A 55 -8.26 -4.33 7.03
CA TYR A 55 -7.80 -3.26 7.91
C TYR A 55 -6.30 -3.37 8.15
N LYS A 56 -5.62 -2.23 8.22
CA LYS A 56 -4.18 -2.19 8.53
C LYS A 56 -4.00 -2.38 10.03
N THR A 57 -3.33 -3.45 10.44
CA THR A 57 -2.95 -3.66 11.85
C THR A 57 -1.81 -2.72 12.23
N ALA A 58 -1.86 -2.08 13.40
CA ALA A 58 -0.88 -1.10 13.88
C ALA A 58 0.54 -1.66 14.16
N LYS A 59 0.87 -2.89 13.75
CA LYS A 59 2.09 -3.61 14.12
C LYS A 59 3.06 -3.91 12.98
N ASN A 60 3.11 -3.13 11.89
CA ASN A 60 4.08 -3.36 10.81
C ASN A 60 4.61 -2.06 10.20
N THR A 61 5.41 -1.32 10.97
CA THR A 61 6.39 -0.35 10.45
C THR A 61 7.73 -1.07 10.28
N SER A 62 7.84 -1.98 9.31
CA SER A 62 9.12 -2.59 8.94
C SER A 62 9.94 -1.60 8.09
N ASN A 63 10.41 -0.52 8.70
CA ASN A 63 11.62 0.18 8.25
C ASN A 63 12.21 1.05 9.38
N THR A 64 12.57 0.41 10.50
CA THR A 64 13.60 0.97 11.38
C THR A 64 14.68 -0.08 11.50
N LYS A 65 15.80 0.21 10.84
CA LYS A 65 17.11 -0.43 10.99
C LYS A 65 17.35 -0.84 12.46
N PRO A 66 17.74 -2.09 12.78
CA PRO A 66 18.12 -2.42 14.14
C PRO A 66 19.44 -1.71 14.44
N ALA A 67 19.42 -0.75 15.36
CA ALA A 67 20.63 -0.16 15.91
C ALA A 67 20.91 -0.82 17.25
N ASN A 68 21.97 -1.63 17.23
CA ASN A 68 22.83 -2.05 18.33
C ASN A 68 22.30 -3.09 19.31
N SER A 69 22.72 -4.33 19.03
CA SER A 69 23.16 -5.31 20.01
C SER A 69 24.27 -4.74 20.91
N ALA A 70 24.01 -4.60 22.20
CA ALA A 70 25.05 -4.53 23.21
C ALA A 70 24.75 -5.59 24.28
N SER A 71 25.38 -6.76 24.09
CA SER A 71 25.62 -7.71 25.15
C SER A 71 26.58 -7.09 26.16
N ILE A 72 26.19 -6.90 27.41
CA ILE A 72 27.12 -6.92 28.54
C ILE A 72 26.40 -7.57 29.72
N LEU A 73 26.90 -8.77 30.06
CA LEU A 73 26.93 -9.51 31.33
C LEU A 73 25.93 -9.13 32.42
#